data_AF-A0A0F8I3A9-F1
#
_entry.id   AF-A0A0F8I3A9-F1
#
_cell.length_a   1.000
_cell.length_b   1.000
_cell.length_c   1.000
_cell.angle_alpha   90.00
_cell.angle_beta   90.00
_cell.angle_gamma   90.00
#
_symmetry.space_group_name_H-M   'P 1'
#
loop_
_entity.id
_entity.type
_entity.pdbx_description
1 polymer ?
#
loop_
_entity_poly.entity_id
_entity_poly.type
_entity_poly.pdbx_seq_one_letter_code
_entity_poly.pdbx_strand_id
1 'polypeptide(L)'
;MGETIASEEMHRYFDGLEARLKEAIEIANRARARGGDPRPVVEIPLAKDLADRVENLIGVKGVAEKIRELEARMSREEAALEIGKQVAEGVVGSFPSKKDAVEAAIRVSMAVLTEGVVAAPIEGIDKVDLGKNDDGSQYIRIFYSGPIRSAGGTAQALSVLVGDYVRRGIGIDRYKPREEEVERYVEEILLYKRVASLQYTPSEDEIRLIVRNCPVCIDGDPTEEAEVEGHRDLERIGTNRVRGGMCLVLAEGLALKAPKVKKHVNKLKMDGWDWLETLIGGAKSGESDEDEQKNKIKPKDKYIRDLIAGRPVFSHPSRPGGFRLRYGRSRNTSFASAGINPAGMVLLDDFITNGTQLKIERPGKAAAMSAVDSIEGPTVRLFSGDLIRVDDIKEAYEVRQQVEVIVDIGEILINYGDFLENNHPLMPSPYVFEWWIYDYESVCSETVSYTHLRAHET
;
A
#
# COMPACT_ATOMS: atom_id res chain seq x y z
N MET A 1 -20.82 -22.59 10.41
CA MET A 1 -19.74 -22.85 9.43
C MET A 1 -20.21 -22.26 8.12
N GLY A 2 -19.50 -21.28 7.56
CA GLY A 2 -19.71 -20.93 6.16
C GLY A 2 -18.94 -21.95 5.33
N GLU A 3 -19.64 -22.83 4.64
CA GLU A 3 -19.03 -23.79 3.72
C GLU A 3 -18.32 -22.99 2.62
N THR A 4 -17.00 -23.14 2.48
CA THR A 4 -16.26 -22.47 1.41
C THR A 4 -16.87 -22.90 0.08
N ILE A 5 -17.44 -21.97 -0.67
CA ILE A 5 -18.07 -22.28 -1.96
C ILE A 5 -16.94 -22.59 -2.96
N ALA A 6 -16.64 -23.87 -3.16
CA ALA A 6 -15.60 -24.32 -4.07
C ALA A 6 -16.02 -25.61 -4.79
N SER A 7 -15.35 -25.93 -5.91
CA SER A 7 -15.57 -27.19 -6.61
C SER A 7 -15.06 -28.38 -5.79
N GLU A 8 -15.54 -29.58 -6.06
CA GLU A 8 -15.04 -30.81 -5.42
C GLU A 8 -13.53 -31.00 -5.65
N GLU A 9 -13.01 -30.61 -6.82
CA GLU A 9 -11.58 -30.62 -7.10
C GLU A 9 -10.80 -29.67 -6.19
N MET A 10 -11.31 -28.46 -5.97
CA MET A 10 -10.70 -27.49 -5.06
C MET A 10 -10.76 -27.96 -3.60
N HIS A 11 -11.87 -28.57 -3.17
CA HIS A 11 -11.96 -29.16 -1.83
C HIS A 11 -10.91 -30.26 -1.64
N ARG A 12 -10.77 -31.19 -2.59
CA ARG A 12 -9.72 -32.22 -2.55
C ARG A 12 -8.31 -31.61 -2.47
N TYR A 13 -8.07 -30.53 -3.21
CA TYR A 13 -6.80 -29.80 -3.13
C TYR A 13 -6.56 -29.22 -1.73
N PHE A 14 -7.56 -28.54 -1.13
CA PHE A 14 -7.46 -27.98 0.22
C PHE A 14 -7.24 -29.06 1.28
N ASP A 15 -7.98 -30.16 1.20
CA ASP A 15 -7.84 -31.30 2.13
C ASP A 15 -6.42 -31.89 2.06
N GLY A 16 -5.85 -31.99 0.87
CA GLY A 16 -4.47 -32.44 0.66
C GLY A 16 -3.41 -31.48 1.21
N LEU A 17 -3.68 -30.17 1.25
CA LEU A 17 -2.82 -29.20 1.93
C LEU A 17 -2.95 -29.31 3.46
N GLU A 18 -4.18 -29.38 3.96
CA GLU A 18 -4.43 -29.50 5.40
C GLU A 18 -3.82 -30.77 6.00
N ALA A 19 -3.92 -31.91 5.31
CA ALA A 19 -3.35 -33.17 5.76
C ALA A 19 -1.83 -33.09 5.93
N ARG A 20 -1.13 -32.53 4.93
CA ARG A 20 0.33 -32.35 4.97
C ARG A 20 0.76 -31.34 6.04
N LEU A 21 -0.03 -30.29 6.25
CA LEU A 21 0.22 -29.31 7.30
C LEU A 21 0.08 -29.94 8.69
N LYS A 22 -0.96 -30.76 8.92
CA LYS A 22 -1.15 -31.49 10.18
C LYS A 22 0.03 -32.41 10.48
N GLU A 23 0.48 -33.18 9.49
CA GLU A 23 1.67 -34.04 9.61
C GLU A 23 2.93 -33.25 10.00
N ALA A 24 3.18 -32.11 9.34
CA ALA A 24 4.32 -31.25 9.66
C ALA A 24 4.26 -30.72 11.10
N ILE A 25 3.08 -30.31 11.58
CA ILE A 25 2.87 -29.82 12.94
C ILE A 25 3.10 -30.93 13.98
N GLU A 26 2.67 -32.16 13.71
CA GLU A 26 2.93 -33.30 14.59
C GLU A 26 4.43 -33.57 14.73
N ILE A 27 5.17 -33.52 13.62
CA ILE A 27 6.64 -33.65 13.63
C ILE A 27 7.26 -32.53 14.49
N ALA A 28 6.86 -31.28 14.25
CA ALA A 28 7.38 -30.12 14.99
C ALA A 28 7.08 -30.20 16.49
N ASN A 29 5.86 -30.58 16.88
CA ASN A 29 5.47 -30.73 18.29
C ASN A 29 6.25 -31.87 18.97
N ARG A 30 6.51 -33.00 18.29
CA ARG A 30 7.37 -34.06 18.84
C ARG A 30 8.81 -33.60 19.09
N ALA A 31 9.33 -32.70 18.26
CA ALA A 31 10.64 -32.11 18.46
C ALA A 31 10.64 -31.12 19.62
N ARG A 32 9.69 -30.17 19.63
CA ARG A 32 9.51 -29.14 20.65
C ARG A 32 9.31 -29.71 22.06
N ALA A 33 8.57 -30.82 22.17
CA ALA A 33 8.33 -31.51 23.44
C ALA A 33 9.61 -32.04 24.13
N ARG A 34 10.75 -32.08 23.43
CA ARG A 34 12.05 -32.45 24.01
C ARG A 34 12.71 -31.32 24.82
N GLY A 35 12.13 -30.12 24.85
CA GLY A 35 12.55 -29.02 25.71
C GLY A 35 13.76 -28.22 25.22
N GLY A 36 14.10 -28.32 23.92
CA GLY A 36 15.22 -27.57 23.31
C GLY A 36 14.89 -26.15 22.87
N ASP A 37 13.63 -25.74 22.95
CA ASP A 37 13.09 -24.47 22.44
C ASP A 37 12.35 -23.69 23.55
N PRO A 38 12.06 -22.37 23.37
CA PRO A 38 11.38 -21.55 24.37
C PRO A 38 9.99 -22.07 24.80
N ARG A 39 9.30 -22.81 23.93
CA ARG A 39 8.01 -23.44 24.22
C ARG A 39 8.02 -24.92 23.81
N PRO A 40 7.35 -25.81 24.58
CA PRO A 40 7.27 -27.24 24.29
C PRO A 40 6.28 -27.58 23.17
N VAL A 41 5.69 -26.57 22.52
CA VAL A 41 4.70 -26.69 21.45
C VAL A 41 5.03 -25.71 20.32
N VAL A 42 4.44 -25.93 19.15
CA VAL A 42 4.47 -24.98 18.02
C VAL A 42 3.83 -23.65 18.44
N GLU A 43 4.51 -22.54 18.14
CA GLU A 43 4.08 -21.18 18.50
C GLU A 43 3.36 -20.43 17.36
N ILE A 44 3.21 -21.06 16.20
CA ILE A 44 2.52 -20.50 15.03
C ILE A 44 1.10 -21.09 14.97
N PRO A 45 0.05 -20.33 15.37
CA PRO A 45 -1.31 -20.83 15.36
C PRO A 45 -1.84 -20.98 13.93
N LEU A 46 -2.71 -21.97 13.73
CA LEU A 46 -3.45 -22.12 12.48
C LEU A 46 -4.66 -21.19 12.47
N ALA A 47 -4.95 -20.60 11.32
CA ALA A 47 -6.15 -19.82 11.09
C ALA A 47 -6.72 -20.18 9.73
N LYS A 48 -8.04 -20.38 9.65
CA LYS A 48 -8.71 -20.76 8.39
C LYS A 48 -9.11 -19.55 7.56
N ASP A 49 -9.52 -18.48 8.22
CA ASP A 49 -9.99 -17.26 7.60
C ASP A 49 -9.42 -16.00 8.30
N LEU A 50 -9.86 -14.84 7.84
CA LEU A 50 -9.52 -13.56 8.45
C LEU A 50 -9.92 -13.49 9.92
N ALA A 51 -11.12 -13.94 10.24
CA ALA A 51 -11.70 -13.82 11.57
C ALA A 51 -10.88 -14.62 12.60
N ASP A 52 -10.51 -15.86 12.26
CA ASP A 52 -9.60 -16.69 13.06
C ASP A 52 -8.23 -16.05 13.20
N ARG A 53 -7.68 -15.47 12.12
CA ARG A 53 -6.39 -14.76 12.18
C ARG A 53 -6.46 -13.64 13.21
N VAL A 54 -7.50 -12.81 13.17
CA VAL A 54 -7.65 -11.68 14.10
C VAL A 54 -7.79 -12.16 15.55
N GLU A 55 -8.64 -13.15 15.82
CA GLU A 55 -8.83 -13.67 17.18
C GLU A 55 -7.56 -14.33 17.72
N ASN A 56 -6.87 -15.13 16.92
CA ASN A 56 -5.62 -15.78 17.32
C ASN A 56 -4.47 -14.78 17.50
N LEU A 57 -4.42 -13.73 16.68
CA LEU A 57 -3.37 -12.71 16.69
C LEU A 57 -3.51 -11.79 17.92
N ILE A 58 -4.73 -11.35 18.24
CA ILE A 58 -4.97 -10.38 19.32
C ILE A 58 -5.32 -11.08 20.64
N GLY A 59 -5.88 -12.29 20.61
CA GLY A 59 -6.21 -13.08 21.80
C GLY A 59 -7.54 -12.70 22.47
N VAL A 60 -8.43 -11.97 21.78
CA VAL A 60 -9.75 -11.59 22.32
C VAL A 60 -10.80 -12.61 21.91
N LYS A 61 -11.24 -13.42 22.88
CA LYS A 61 -12.21 -14.49 22.65
C LYS A 61 -13.54 -13.98 22.11
N GLY A 62 -14.09 -14.68 21.11
CA GLY A 62 -15.40 -14.38 20.51
C GLY A 62 -15.35 -13.33 19.40
N VAL A 63 -14.19 -12.75 19.12
CA VAL A 63 -14.01 -11.80 18.03
C VAL A 63 -14.25 -12.45 16.66
N ALA A 64 -13.79 -13.69 16.43
CA ALA A 64 -13.94 -14.30 15.12
C ALA A 64 -15.42 -14.56 14.76
N GLU A 65 -16.21 -15.06 15.71
CA GLU A 65 -17.64 -15.25 15.54
C GLU A 65 -18.34 -13.92 15.22
N LYS A 66 -18.00 -12.86 15.96
CA LYS A 66 -18.63 -11.56 15.76
C LYS A 66 -18.22 -10.89 14.46
N ILE A 67 -16.95 -10.99 14.03
CA ILE A 67 -16.52 -10.49 12.72
C ILE A 67 -17.35 -11.11 11.60
N ARG A 68 -17.55 -12.45 11.63
CA ARG A 68 -18.35 -13.14 10.61
C ARG A 68 -19.80 -12.67 10.58
N GLU A 69 -20.40 -12.45 11.75
CA GLU A 69 -21.75 -11.88 11.87
C GLU A 69 -21.83 -10.48 11.25
N LEU A 70 -20.83 -9.63 11.50
CA LEU A 70 -20.77 -8.27 10.97
C LEU A 70 -20.53 -8.26 9.46
N GLU A 71 -19.54 -8.99 8.94
CA GLU A 71 -19.23 -9.04 7.51
C GLU A 71 -20.39 -9.62 6.66
N ALA A 72 -21.31 -10.37 7.26
CA ALA A 72 -22.53 -10.83 6.56
C ALA A 72 -23.52 -9.70 6.24
N ARG A 73 -23.43 -8.55 6.91
CA ARG A 73 -24.41 -7.44 6.82
C ARG A 73 -23.80 -6.08 6.44
N MET A 74 -22.49 -5.92 6.53
CA MET A 74 -21.81 -4.65 6.24
C MET A 74 -20.47 -4.89 5.56
N SER A 75 -19.88 -3.83 5.00
CA SER A 75 -18.54 -3.92 4.42
C SER A 75 -17.48 -4.20 5.47
N ARG A 76 -16.34 -4.74 5.06
CA ARG A 76 -15.22 -5.03 5.98
C ARG A 76 -14.79 -3.81 6.78
N GLU A 77 -14.73 -2.64 6.17
CA GLU A 77 -14.33 -1.43 6.88
C GLU A 77 -15.36 -1.00 7.93
N GLU A 78 -16.65 -1.15 7.66
CA GLU A 78 -17.71 -0.91 8.64
C GLU A 78 -17.66 -1.97 9.75
N ALA A 79 -17.47 -3.24 9.39
CA ALA A 79 -17.34 -4.36 10.32
C ALA A 79 -16.15 -4.17 11.27
N ALA A 80 -15.02 -3.70 10.75
CA ALA A 80 -13.81 -3.44 11.53
C ALA A 80 -14.01 -2.35 12.60
N LEU A 81 -14.78 -1.31 12.30
CA LEU A 81 -15.07 -0.24 13.25
C LEU A 81 -16.11 -0.68 14.27
N GLU A 82 -17.16 -1.35 13.80
CA GLU A 82 -18.24 -1.84 14.65
C GLU A 82 -17.74 -2.90 15.64
N ILE A 83 -16.86 -3.82 15.23
CA ILE A 83 -16.25 -4.78 16.16
C ILE A 83 -15.39 -4.05 17.21
N GLY A 84 -14.63 -3.03 16.82
CA GLY A 84 -13.83 -2.23 17.74
C GLY A 84 -14.69 -1.55 18.79
N LYS A 85 -15.79 -0.92 18.36
CA LYS A 85 -16.76 -0.31 19.27
C LYS A 85 -17.33 -1.34 20.25
N GLN A 86 -17.78 -2.49 19.77
CA GLN A 86 -18.35 -3.54 20.63
C GLN A 86 -17.32 -4.12 21.61
N VAL A 87 -16.06 -4.24 21.21
CA VAL A 87 -14.95 -4.60 22.10
C VAL A 87 -14.73 -3.53 23.17
N ALA A 88 -14.72 -2.25 22.78
CA ALA A 88 -14.53 -1.13 23.69
C ALA A 88 -15.69 -0.96 24.69
N GLU A 89 -16.92 -1.28 24.28
CA GLU A 89 -18.13 -1.30 25.11
C GLU A 89 -18.20 -2.53 26.04
N GLY A 90 -17.31 -3.51 25.86
CA GLY A 90 -17.32 -4.77 26.62
C GLY A 90 -18.43 -5.74 26.20
N VAL A 91 -19.01 -5.55 25.00
CA VAL A 91 -19.98 -6.50 24.39
C VAL A 91 -19.26 -7.75 23.89
N VAL A 92 -18.03 -7.60 23.41
CA VAL A 92 -17.17 -8.70 22.91
C VAL A 92 -15.88 -8.72 23.70
N GLY A 93 -15.52 -9.89 24.22
CA GLY A 93 -14.38 -10.04 25.11
C GLY A 93 -14.66 -9.55 26.53
N SER A 94 -13.69 -9.72 27.43
CA SER A 94 -13.75 -9.27 28.81
C SER A 94 -12.40 -8.70 29.21
N PHE A 95 -12.41 -7.51 29.81
CA PHE A 95 -11.22 -6.70 30.04
C PHE A 95 -11.17 -6.19 31.49
N PRO A 96 -9.98 -6.17 32.12
CA PRO A 96 -9.84 -5.70 33.50
C PRO A 96 -10.17 -4.22 33.69
N SER A 97 -9.93 -3.40 32.67
CA SER A 97 -10.15 -1.96 32.71
C SER A 97 -10.68 -1.39 31.40
N LYS A 98 -11.24 -0.18 31.46
CA LYS A 98 -11.65 0.59 30.27
C LYS A 98 -10.48 0.83 29.32
N LYS A 99 -9.27 1.02 29.85
CA LYS A 99 -8.04 1.17 29.06
C LYS A 99 -7.74 -0.10 28.26
N ASP A 100 -7.78 -1.26 28.91
CA ASP A 100 -7.50 -2.54 28.25
C ASP A 100 -8.52 -2.87 27.16
N ALA A 101 -9.80 -2.53 27.40
CA ALA A 101 -10.86 -2.66 26.39
C ALA A 101 -10.62 -1.75 25.17
N VAL A 102 -10.19 -0.50 25.39
CA VAL A 102 -9.86 0.44 24.31
C VAL A 102 -8.65 -0.01 23.51
N GLU A 103 -7.60 -0.49 24.19
CA GLU A 103 -6.42 -1.03 23.53
C GLU A 103 -6.79 -2.23 22.65
N ALA A 104 -7.51 -3.20 23.21
CA ALA A 104 -7.98 -4.37 22.48
C ALA A 104 -8.87 -3.98 21.29
N ALA A 105 -9.78 -3.01 21.47
CA ALA A 105 -10.64 -2.51 20.41
C ALA A 105 -9.84 -1.97 19.22
N ILE A 106 -8.85 -1.12 19.47
CA ILE A 106 -8.01 -0.55 18.41
C ILE A 106 -7.22 -1.65 17.72
N ARG A 107 -6.62 -2.58 18.47
CA ARG A 107 -5.85 -3.70 17.89
C ARG A 107 -6.73 -4.63 17.05
N VAL A 108 -7.93 -4.99 17.52
CA VAL A 108 -8.89 -5.82 16.78
C VAL A 108 -9.34 -5.13 15.50
N SER A 109 -9.80 -3.88 15.58
CA SER A 109 -10.20 -3.10 14.40
C SER A 109 -9.08 -2.98 13.38
N MET A 110 -7.87 -2.69 13.84
CA MET A 110 -6.70 -2.61 12.98
C MET A 110 -6.41 -3.95 12.32
N ALA A 111 -6.43 -5.05 13.06
CA ALA A 111 -6.22 -6.37 12.51
C ALA A 111 -7.26 -6.74 11.45
N VAL A 112 -8.54 -6.37 11.61
CA VAL A 112 -9.56 -6.57 10.58
C VAL A 112 -9.28 -5.71 9.33
N LEU A 113 -8.99 -4.41 9.50
CA LEU A 113 -8.69 -3.50 8.38
C LEU A 113 -7.47 -3.91 7.59
N THR A 114 -6.47 -4.49 8.26
CA THR A 114 -5.21 -4.94 7.65
C THR A 114 -5.18 -6.45 7.41
N GLU A 115 -6.34 -7.10 7.39
CA GLU A 115 -6.54 -8.51 7.12
C GLU A 115 -5.75 -9.52 8.00
N GLY A 116 -5.24 -9.06 9.13
CA GLY A 116 -4.37 -9.82 10.02
C GLY A 116 -3.05 -10.26 9.38
N VAL A 117 -2.60 -9.58 8.31
CA VAL A 117 -1.37 -9.95 7.56
C VAL A 117 -0.18 -9.03 7.82
N VAL A 118 -0.36 -7.94 8.56
CA VAL A 118 0.71 -6.99 8.91
C VAL A 118 0.94 -6.96 10.42
N ALA A 119 2.15 -6.59 10.82
CA ALA A 119 2.55 -6.53 12.22
C ALA A 119 1.99 -5.30 12.97
N ALA A 120 1.37 -4.32 12.29
CA ALA A 120 0.88 -3.08 12.92
C ALA A 120 0.07 -3.28 14.22
N PRO A 121 -0.92 -4.18 14.27
CA PRO A 121 -1.73 -4.39 15.47
C PRO A 121 -0.97 -4.97 16.67
N ILE A 122 0.21 -5.56 16.46
CA ILE A 122 1.04 -6.13 17.53
C ILE A 122 2.27 -5.26 17.77
N GLU A 123 3.15 -5.17 16.78
CA GLU A 123 4.47 -4.55 16.91
C GLU A 123 4.47 -3.05 16.62
N GLY A 124 3.46 -2.58 15.86
CA GLY A 124 3.37 -1.18 15.48
C GLY A 124 2.73 -0.29 16.55
N ILE A 125 1.85 -0.85 17.36
CA ILE A 125 1.20 -0.18 18.51
C ILE A 125 1.79 -0.81 19.78
N ASP A 126 2.63 -0.07 20.51
CA ASP A 126 3.21 -0.53 21.78
C ASP A 126 2.10 -0.70 22.83
N LYS A 127 1.33 0.36 23.05
CA LYS A 127 0.23 0.41 24.02
C LYS A 127 -0.78 1.49 23.66
N VAL A 128 -1.96 1.40 24.25
CA VAL A 128 -2.94 2.49 24.23
C VAL A 128 -3.25 2.93 25.65
N ASP A 129 -3.29 4.24 25.88
CA ASP A 129 -3.50 4.82 27.20
C ASP A 129 -4.61 5.88 27.18
N LEU A 130 -5.10 6.24 28.37
CA LEU A 130 -6.10 7.30 28.54
C LEU A 130 -5.46 8.52 29.22
N GLY A 131 -5.19 9.56 28.43
CA GLY A 131 -4.71 10.84 28.92
C GLY A 131 -5.83 11.71 29.50
N LYS A 132 -5.45 12.85 30.11
CA LYS A 132 -6.38 13.88 30.59
C LYS A 132 -6.04 15.24 29.97
N ASN A 133 -7.05 15.90 29.43
CA ASN A 133 -6.98 17.29 28.99
C ASN A 133 -7.00 18.22 30.22
N ASP A 134 -6.70 19.50 30.02
CA ASP A 134 -6.64 20.50 31.09
C ASP A 134 -8.02 20.82 31.71
N ASP A 135 -9.10 20.53 30.97
CA ASP A 135 -10.47 20.59 31.48
C ASP A 135 -10.90 19.32 32.25
N GLY A 136 -10.00 18.36 32.42
CA GLY A 136 -10.22 17.09 33.12
C GLY A 136 -10.87 16.00 32.26
N SER A 137 -11.27 16.29 31.02
CA SER A 137 -11.81 15.28 30.10
C SER A 137 -10.73 14.27 29.71
N GLN A 138 -11.10 13.01 29.48
CA GLN A 138 -10.17 11.97 29.03
C GLN A 138 -10.07 11.95 27.50
N TYR A 139 -8.90 11.57 26.98
CA TYR A 139 -8.68 11.33 25.55
C TYR A 139 -7.85 10.04 25.33
N ILE A 140 -7.93 9.47 24.13
CA ILE A 140 -7.12 8.30 23.75
C ILE A 140 -5.73 8.74 23.30
N ARG A 141 -4.70 8.04 23.80
CA ARG A 141 -3.30 8.21 23.40
C ARG A 141 -2.75 6.88 22.89
N ILE A 142 -2.31 6.85 21.64
CA ILE A 142 -1.81 5.63 20.99
C ILE A 142 -0.30 5.74 20.88
N PHE A 143 0.44 4.80 21.48
CA PHE A 143 1.89 4.77 21.42
C PHE A 143 2.33 3.92 20.23
N TYR A 144 2.92 4.55 19.23
CA TYR A 144 3.45 3.88 18.06
C TYR A 144 4.95 3.59 18.20
N SER A 145 5.36 2.45 17.67
CA SER A 145 6.75 2.00 17.62
C SER A 145 7.27 1.97 16.19
N GLY A 146 8.60 1.94 16.00
CA GLY A 146 9.26 1.89 14.69
C GLY A 146 8.72 0.83 13.71
N PRO A 147 8.37 -0.40 14.16
CA PRO A 147 7.79 -1.43 13.29
C PRO A 147 6.49 -1.03 12.59
N ILE A 148 5.79 0.03 13.04
CA ILE A 148 4.61 0.57 12.34
C ILE A 148 4.91 0.98 10.89
N ARG A 149 6.19 1.23 10.56
CA ARG A 149 6.62 1.48 9.18
C ARG A 149 6.29 0.35 8.22
N SER A 150 6.45 -0.89 8.68
CA SER A 150 6.28 -2.10 7.86
C SER A 150 4.83 -2.30 7.37
N ALA A 151 3.86 -1.78 8.12
CA ALA A 151 2.45 -1.83 7.75
C ALA A 151 2.06 -0.82 6.66
N GLY A 152 2.91 0.17 6.39
CA GLY A 152 2.70 1.20 5.40
C GLY A 152 1.75 2.33 5.85
N GLY A 153 1.83 3.45 5.12
CA GLY A 153 1.12 4.69 5.48
C GLY A 153 -0.41 4.56 5.58
N THR A 154 -1.04 3.67 4.81
CA THR A 154 -2.50 3.50 4.88
C THR A 154 -2.90 2.90 6.23
N ALA A 155 -2.21 1.84 6.69
CA ALA A 155 -2.49 1.22 7.98
C ALA A 155 -2.18 2.17 9.14
N GLN A 156 -1.08 2.92 9.05
CA GLN A 156 -0.76 3.99 10.00
C GLN A 156 -1.92 4.99 10.14
N ALA A 157 -2.41 5.53 9.04
CA ALA A 157 -3.48 6.52 9.08
C ALA A 157 -4.81 5.94 9.56
N LEU A 158 -5.14 4.70 9.16
CA LEU A 158 -6.35 4.01 9.61
C LEU A 158 -6.34 3.76 11.13
N SER A 159 -5.18 3.55 11.75
CA SER A 159 -5.10 3.37 13.20
C SER A 159 -5.57 4.61 13.99
N VAL A 160 -5.30 5.81 13.46
CA VAL A 160 -5.79 7.07 14.03
C VAL A 160 -7.30 7.18 13.86
N LEU A 161 -7.83 6.82 12.69
CA LEU A 161 -9.26 6.84 12.39
C LEU A 161 -10.05 5.87 13.27
N VAL A 162 -9.51 4.66 13.47
CA VAL A 162 -10.04 3.66 14.40
C VAL A 162 -10.07 4.22 15.82
N GLY A 163 -8.99 4.85 16.27
CA GLY A 163 -8.94 5.51 17.57
C GLY A 163 -10.06 6.54 17.75
N ASP A 164 -10.29 7.38 16.73
CA ASP A 164 -11.38 8.35 16.72
C ASP A 164 -12.77 7.69 16.78
N TYR A 165 -12.99 6.62 16.01
CA TYR A 165 -14.25 5.89 16.03
C TYR A 165 -14.52 5.25 17.40
N VAL A 166 -13.52 4.58 17.96
CA VAL A 166 -13.60 3.93 19.27
C VAL A 166 -13.91 4.95 20.35
N ARG A 167 -13.17 6.07 20.46
CA ARG A 167 -13.43 7.07 21.51
C ARG A 167 -14.87 7.59 21.47
N ARG A 168 -15.44 7.81 20.29
CA ARG A 168 -16.82 8.30 20.12
C ARG A 168 -17.82 7.27 20.60
N GLY A 169 -17.60 6.00 20.28
CA GLY A 169 -18.46 4.89 20.70
C GLY A 169 -18.61 4.78 22.22
N ILE A 170 -17.55 5.09 22.98
CA ILE A 170 -17.52 4.98 24.45
C ILE A 170 -17.48 6.32 25.20
N GLY A 171 -17.80 7.41 24.50
CA GLY A 171 -17.92 8.76 25.09
C GLY A 171 -16.62 9.33 25.66
N ILE A 172 -15.46 9.00 25.08
CA ILE A 172 -14.17 9.65 25.38
C ILE A 172 -14.03 10.91 24.50
N ASP A 173 -13.59 12.01 25.12
CA ASP A 173 -13.46 13.30 24.46
C ASP A 173 -12.26 13.31 23.47
N ARG A 174 -12.19 14.33 22.63
CA ARG A 174 -11.04 14.56 21.75
C ARG A 174 -9.81 14.99 22.53
N TYR A 175 -8.64 14.68 21.98
CA TYR A 175 -7.38 15.28 22.41
C TYR A 175 -7.40 16.80 22.15
N LYS A 176 -6.96 17.57 23.14
CA LYS A 176 -6.83 19.03 23.11
C LYS A 176 -5.36 19.37 23.38
N PRO A 177 -4.51 19.46 22.34
CA PRO A 177 -3.08 19.69 22.53
C PRO A 177 -2.80 21.06 23.11
N ARG A 178 -1.75 21.16 23.94
CA ARG A 178 -1.16 22.44 24.34
C ARG A 178 -0.23 22.94 23.22
N GLU A 179 -0.02 24.25 23.12
CA GLU A 179 0.85 24.80 22.07
C GLU A 179 2.31 24.30 22.16
N GLU A 180 2.82 24.10 23.37
CA GLU A 180 4.14 23.47 23.59
C GLU A 180 4.20 22.03 23.06
N GLU A 181 3.09 21.29 23.15
CA GLU A 181 2.97 19.94 22.59
C GLU A 181 2.93 20.03 21.06
N VAL A 182 2.23 21.00 20.47
CA VAL A 182 2.19 21.18 19.00
C VAL A 182 3.58 21.45 18.44
N GLU A 183 4.31 22.41 19.01
CA GLU A 183 5.66 22.75 18.54
C GLU A 183 6.68 21.62 18.82
N ARG A 184 6.46 20.80 19.86
CA ARG A 184 7.22 19.58 20.07
C ARG A 184 7.11 18.60 18.90
N TYR A 185 5.93 18.44 18.29
CA TYR A 185 5.77 17.58 17.11
C TYR A 185 6.49 18.15 15.89
N VAL A 186 6.47 19.48 15.71
CA VAL A 186 7.20 20.16 14.63
C VAL A 186 8.70 19.88 14.77
N GLU A 187 9.26 20.10 15.95
CA GLU A 187 10.67 19.86 16.25
C GLU A 187 11.06 18.39 16.00
N GLU A 188 10.28 17.44 16.52
CA GLU A 188 10.57 16.01 16.36
C GLU A 188 10.55 15.56 14.90
N ILE A 189 9.59 16.00 14.08
CA ILE A 189 9.52 15.58 12.67
C ILE A 189 10.67 16.15 11.85
N LEU A 190 11.04 17.41 12.09
CA LEU A 190 12.17 18.05 11.42
C LEU A 190 13.50 17.40 11.83
N LEU A 191 13.63 17.01 13.10
CA LEU A 191 14.78 16.28 13.61
C LEU A 191 14.82 14.84 13.06
N TYR A 192 13.69 14.14 13.05
CA TYR A 192 13.56 12.77 12.54
C TYR A 192 14.02 12.69 11.08
N LYS A 193 13.65 13.67 10.24
CA LYS A 193 14.12 13.76 8.84
C LYS A 193 15.64 13.72 8.70
N ARG A 194 16.39 14.24 9.68
CA ARG A 194 17.87 14.28 9.63
C ARG A 194 18.49 12.92 9.98
N VAL A 195 17.84 12.14 10.83
CA VAL A 195 18.35 10.86 11.34
C VAL A 195 17.75 9.65 10.62
N ALA A 196 16.59 9.81 10.00
CA ALA A 196 15.87 8.78 9.26
C ALA A 196 15.15 9.37 8.04
N SER A 197 15.02 8.57 6.98
CA SER A 197 14.31 9.01 5.77
C SER A 197 12.79 8.97 5.97
N LEU A 198 12.08 10.01 5.55
CA LEU A 198 10.62 10.04 5.41
C LEU A 198 10.22 9.98 3.93
N GLN A 199 9.19 9.22 3.59
CA GLN A 199 8.61 9.21 2.23
C GLN A 199 7.97 10.55 1.85
N TYR A 200 7.56 11.32 2.85
CA TYR A 200 7.00 12.65 2.71
C TYR A 200 7.35 13.45 3.96
N THR A 201 7.86 14.65 3.78
CA THR A 201 8.11 15.58 4.88
C THR A 201 7.02 16.65 4.83
N PRO A 202 6.06 16.64 5.77
CA PRO A 202 5.11 17.74 5.89
C PRO A 202 5.84 19.03 6.28
N SER A 203 5.32 20.15 5.79
CA SER A 203 5.69 21.48 6.28
C SER A 203 5.27 21.67 7.74
N GLU A 204 5.85 22.67 8.41
CA GLU A 204 5.50 22.96 9.80
C GLU A 204 4.01 23.26 9.96
N ASP A 205 3.41 23.99 9.02
CA ASP A 205 1.98 24.33 9.06
C ASP A 205 1.09 23.09 8.87
N GLU A 206 1.49 22.14 8.03
CA GLU A 206 0.79 20.86 7.90
C GLU A 206 0.89 20.04 9.19
N ILE A 207 2.04 20.05 9.86
CA ILE A 207 2.23 19.39 11.16
C ILE A 207 1.30 20.03 12.21
N ARG A 208 1.34 21.36 12.35
CA ARG A 208 0.48 22.11 13.28
C ARG A 208 -1.00 21.84 13.00
N LEU A 209 -1.40 21.83 11.73
CA LEU A 209 -2.76 21.53 11.31
C LEU A 209 -3.19 20.13 11.74
N ILE A 210 -2.34 19.12 11.50
CA ILE A 210 -2.64 17.74 11.90
C ILE A 210 -2.78 17.64 13.42
N VAL A 211 -1.80 18.12 14.19
CA VAL A 211 -1.78 17.94 15.65
C VAL A 211 -2.95 18.64 16.32
N ARG A 212 -3.27 19.88 15.92
CA ARG A 212 -4.41 20.65 16.48
C ARG A 212 -5.77 20.01 16.19
N ASN A 213 -5.90 19.29 15.08
CA ASN A 213 -7.18 18.73 14.64
C ASN A 213 -7.32 17.22 14.91
N CYS A 214 -6.22 16.51 15.16
CA CYS A 214 -6.26 15.08 15.41
C CYS A 214 -7.03 14.79 16.71
N PRO A 215 -8.12 13.99 16.65
CA PRO A 215 -8.99 13.77 17.81
C PRO A 215 -8.40 12.79 18.83
N VAL A 216 -7.32 12.10 18.49
CA VAL A 216 -6.55 11.22 19.38
C VAL A 216 -5.10 11.68 19.44
N CYS A 217 -4.41 11.44 20.54
CA CYS A 217 -3.00 11.78 20.67
C CYS A 217 -2.14 10.69 20.02
N ILE A 218 -1.40 11.07 18.96
CA ILE A 218 -0.44 10.21 18.27
C ILE A 218 0.87 10.26 19.03
N ASP A 219 1.14 9.30 19.89
CA ASP A 219 2.34 9.25 20.73
C ASP A 219 3.27 8.11 20.29
N GLY A 220 4.34 7.87 21.03
CA GLY A 220 5.24 6.76 20.75
C GLY A 220 6.36 6.65 21.77
N ASP A 221 6.98 5.48 21.82
CA ASP A 221 8.21 5.30 22.57
C ASP A 221 9.40 5.95 21.83
N PRO A 222 10.45 6.37 22.54
CA PRO A 222 11.63 6.95 21.91
C PRO A 222 12.38 5.89 21.10
N THR A 223 12.44 6.05 19.77
CA THR A 223 13.11 5.08 18.88
C THR A 223 14.48 5.55 18.43
N GLU A 224 14.72 6.86 18.38
CA GLU A 224 16.00 7.43 17.94
C GLU A 224 16.79 7.97 19.14
N GLU A 225 18.12 7.96 19.05
CA GLU A 225 19.00 8.56 20.06
C GLU A 225 18.98 10.09 20.05
N ALA A 226 18.48 10.70 18.98
CA ALA A 226 18.35 12.14 18.87
C ALA A 226 17.36 12.70 19.90
N GLU A 227 17.72 13.82 20.52
CA GLU A 227 16.91 14.53 21.50
C GLU A 227 16.44 15.88 21.00
N VAL A 228 15.27 16.31 21.47
CA VAL A 228 14.80 17.68 21.29
C VAL A 228 15.58 18.64 22.18
N GLU A 229 15.76 19.87 21.70
CA GLU A 229 16.49 20.94 22.39
C GLU A 229 15.52 21.95 23.00
N GLY A 230 14.46 22.31 22.28
CA GLY A 230 13.53 23.37 22.68
C GLY A 230 12.44 22.89 23.64
N HIS A 231 11.66 21.90 23.23
CA HIS A 231 10.45 21.49 23.94
C HIS A 231 10.67 20.27 24.84
N ARG A 232 11.55 20.42 25.83
CA ARG A 232 11.93 19.34 26.77
C ARG A 232 10.99 19.28 27.98
N ASP A 233 10.94 18.10 28.62
CA ASP A 233 10.32 17.84 29.92
C ASP A 233 8.83 18.23 30.00
N LEU A 234 8.10 18.04 28.90
CA LEU A 234 6.66 18.30 28.84
C LEU A 234 5.87 17.27 29.66
N GLU A 235 4.93 17.76 30.47
CA GLU A 235 4.15 16.94 31.43
C GLU A 235 3.50 15.69 30.79
N ARG A 236 2.97 15.83 29.56
CA ARG A 236 2.25 14.75 28.88
C ARG A 236 3.12 13.91 27.95
N ILE A 237 4.39 14.25 27.76
CA ILE A 237 5.32 13.53 26.88
C ILE A 237 6.48 12.99 27.72
N GLY A 238 6.48 11.69 27.98
CA GLY A 238 7.39 11.04 28.94
C GLY A 238 8.85 10.90 28.51
N THR A 239 9.30 11.58 27.44
CA THR A 239 10.65 11.46 26.90
C THR A 239 11.10 12.75 26.20
N ASN A 240 12.41 12.98 26.14
CA ASN A 240 13.03 14.05 25.34
C ASN A 240 13.64 13.54 24.03
N ARG A 241 13.62 12.23 23.82
CA ARG A 241 14.10 11.60 22.58
C ARG A 241 13.01 11.58 21.52
N VAL A 242 13.42 11.49 20.25
CA VAL A 242 12.51 11.45 19.11
C VAL A 242 11.71 10.15 19.09
N ARG A 243 10.39 10.30 18.95
CA ARG A 243 9.40 9.22 18.85
C ARG A 243 9.19 8.89 17.37
N GLY A 244 10.00 8.00 16.81
CA GLY A 244 9.97 7.71 15.38
C GLY A 244 8.65 7.09 14.89
N GLY A 245 7.99 6.25 15.72
CA GLY A 245 6.67 5.72 15.41
C GLY A 245 5.62 6.83 15.22
N MET A 246 5.62 7.84 16.10
CA MET A 246 4.78 9.04 15.97
C MET A 246 5.10 9.80 14.67
N CYS A 247 6.38 10.05 14.40
CA CYS A 247 6.82 10.77 13.20
C CYS A 247 6.34 10.09 11.91
N LEU A 248 6.42 8.76 11.86
CA LEU A 248 5.96 7.96 10.73
C LEU A 248 4.43 8.05 10.55
N VAL A 249 3.65 7.87 11.61
CA VAL A 249 2.18 7.92 11.53
C VAL A 249 1.68 9.30 11.12
N LEU A 250 2.30 10.37 11.61
CA LEU A 250 1.92 11.72 11.23
C LEU A 250 2.31 12.02 9.77
N ALA A 251 3.56 11.77 9.39
CA ALA A 251 4.10 12.17 8.08
C ALA A 251 3.75 11.19 6.94
N GLU A 252 4.04 9.89 7.10
CA GLU A 252 3.79 8.87 6.07
C GLU A 252 2.36 8.32 6.11
N GLY A 253 1.69 8.45 7.26
CA GLY A 253 0.29 8.12 7.45
C GLY A 253 -0.63 9.28 7.10
N LEU A 254 -0.91 10.15 8.07
CA LEU A 254 -1.94 11.19 7.92
C LEU A 254 -1.63 12.17 6.79
N ALA A 255 -0.42 12.72 6.73
CA ALA A 255 -0.09 13.74 5.74
C ALA A 255 0.01 13.15 4.32
N LEU A 256 0.85 12.13 4.12
CA LEU A 256 1.04 11.50 2.81
C LEU A 256 -0.22 10.77 2.29
N LYS A 257 -1.05 10.20 3.18
CA LYS A 257 -2.26 9.46 2.79
C LYS A 257 -3.56 10.23 2.99
N ALA A 258 -3.52 11.54 3.23
CA ALA A 258 -4.71 12.37 3.42
C ALA A 258 -5.84 12.10 2.41
N PRO A 259 -5.60 11.96 1.07
CA PRO A 259 -6.66 11.62 0.12
C PRO A 259 -7.33 10.27 0.38
N LYS A 260 -6.54 9.25 0.75
CA LYS A 260 -7.07 7.91 1.08
C LYS A 260 -7.83 7.92 2.40
N VAL A 261 -7.32 8.64 3.42
CA VAL A 261 -8.01 8.79 4.70
C VAL A 261 -9.36 9.47 4.51
N LYS A 262 -9.42 10.58 3.74
CA LYS A 262 -10.68 11.27 3.43
C LYS A 262 -11.69 10.36 2.73
N LYS A 263 -11.24 9.48 1.83
CA LYS A 263 -12.12 8.46 1.21
C LYS A 263 -12.76 7.56 2.26
N HIS A 264 -12.00 7.09 3.25
CA HIS A 264 -12.54 6.27 4.34
C HIS A 264 -13.48 7.08 5.24
N VAL A 265 -13.08 8.27 5.67
CA VAL A 265 -13.92 9.21 6.44
C VAL A 265 -15.27 9.43 5.77
N ASN A 266 -15.29 9.70 4.47
CA ASN A 266 -16.51 9.92 3.70
C ASN A 266 -17.38 8.65 3.61
N LYS A 267 -16.76 7.49 3.35
CA LYS A 267 -17.45 6.19 3.31
C LYS A 267 -18.13 5.89 4.65
N LEU A 268 -17.46 6.22 5.75
CA LEU A 268 -17.89 5.97 7.12
C LEU A 268 -18.74 7.10 7.71
N LYS A 269 -18.95 8.19 6.94
CA LYS A 269 -19.70 9.39 7.35
C LYS A 269 -19.22 9.97 8.69
N MET A 270 -17.90 9.98 8.91
CA MET A 270 -17.29 10.57 10.11
C MET A 270 -17.10 12.08 9.93
N ASP A 271 -17.63 12.87 10.86
CA ASP A 271 -17.47 14.33 10.92
C ASP A 271 -16.17 14.73 11.63
N GLY A 272 -15.75 16.00 11.52
CA GLY A 272 -14.58 16.55 12.21
C GLY A 272 -13.23 16.27 11.54
N TRP A 273 -13.25 15.74 10.32
CA TRP A 273 -12.07 15.43 9.50
C TRP A 273 -11.96 16.32 8.25
N ASP A 274 -12.69 17.43 8.19
CA ASP A 274 -12.72 18.33 7.02
C ASP A 274 -11.38 19.04 6.77
N TRP A 275 -10.57 19.19 7.82
CA TRP A 275 -9.21 19.72 7.73
C TRP A 275 -8.28 18.90 6.82
N LEU A 276 -8.61 17.63 6.52
CA LEU A 276 -7.87 16.84 5.52
C LEU A 276 -7.94 17.49 4.13
N GLU A 277 -9.00 18.24 3.81
CA GLU A 277 -9.12 18.95 2.53
C GLU A 277 -8.07 20.03 2.38
N THR A 278 -7.69 20.70 3.48
CA THR A 278 -6.59 21.68 3.48
C THR A 278 -5.26 21.03 3.17
N LEU A 279 -4.99 19.82 3.68
CA LEU A 279 -3.78 19.07 3.31
C LEU A 279 -3.79 18.65 1.84
N ILE A 280 -4.95 18.19 1.34
CA ILE A 280 -5.09 17.76 -0.06
C ILE A 280 -4.97 18.96 -1.01
N GLY A 281 -5.52 20.12 -0.62
CA GLY A 281 -5.45 21.37 -1.38
C GLY A 281 -4.06 22.02 -1.33
N GLY A 282 -3.39 21.99 -0.18
CA GLY A 282 -2.00 22.42 -0.02
C GLY A 282 -1.05 21.62 -0.91
N ALA A 283 -1.24 20.31 -1.02
CA ALA A 283 -0.51 19.45 -1.95
C ALA A 283 -0.73 19.82 -3.44
N LYS A 284 -1.84 20.47 -3.78
CA LYS A 284 -2.09 21.00 -5.14
C LYS A 284 -1.46 22.36 -5.37
N SER A 285 -1.25 23.17 -4.34
CA SER A 285 -0.67 24.52 -4.47
C SER A 285 0.82 24.57 -4.86
N GLY A 286 1.50 23.42 -4.93
CA GLY A 286 2.83 23.27 -5.54
C GLY A 286 2.83 23.02 -7.06
N GLU A 287 1.66 22.86 -7.67
CA GLU A 287 1.47 22.85 -9.13
C GLU A 287 0.47 23.95 -9.46
N SER A 288 0.95 25.05 -10.03
CA SER A 288 0.11 26.12 -10.56
C SER A 288 -0.85 25.57 -11.62
N ASP A 289 -2.11 25.44 -11.24
CA ASP A 289 -3.24 25.22 -12.16
C ASP A 289 -3.98 26.55 -12.33
N GLU A 290 -3.51 27.34 -13.30
CA GLU A 290 -4.36 28.20 -14.11
C GLU A 290 -4.28 27.65 -15.54
N ASP A 291 -5.31 26.92 -15.98
CA ASP A 291 -5.82 26.91 -17.36
C ASP A 291 -6.86 25.80 -17.54
N GLU A 292 -8.13 26.18 -17.36
CA GLU A 292 -9.34 25.36 -17.58
C GLU A 292 -9.63 25.04 -19.08
N GLN A 293 -8.62 25.02 -19.96
CA GLN A 293 -8.82 24.71 -21.39
C GLN A 293 -7.70 23.84 -21.98
N LYS A 294 -7.59 22.59 -21.49
CA LYS A 294 -7.27 21.34 -22.23
C LYS A 294 -6.88 20.27 -21.20
N ASN A 295 -7.66 19.19 -21.11
CA ASN A 295 -7.31 17.96 -20.39
C ASN A 295 -6.05 17.29 -20.98
N LYS A 296 -4.87 17.90 -20.87
CA LYS A 296 -3.59 17.30 -21.24
C LYS A 296 -2.87 16.86 -19.98
N ILE A 297 -2.73 15.55 -19.81
CA ILE A 297 -2.00 14.94 -18.68
C ILE A 297 -0.51 15.33 -18.80
N LYS A 298 -0.04 16.24 -17.93
CA LYS A 298 1.33 16.76 -17.92
C LYS A 298 2.37 15.65 -17.63
N PRO A 299 3.56 15.67 -18.26
CA PRO A 299 4.63 14.70 -17.98
C PRO A 299 5.12 14.78 -16.53
N LYS A 300 5.44 13.64 -15.91
CA LYS A 300 5.96 13.56 -14.52
C LYS A 300 7.43 13.14 -14.51
N ASP A 301 8.28 13.95 -13.89
CA ASP A 301 9.74 13.72 -13.80
C ASP A 301 10.19 13.01 -12.51
N LYS A 302 9.26 12.71 -11.59
CA LYS A 302 9.54 12.15 -10.25
C LYS A 302 10.42 10.89 -10.28
N TYR A 303 10.31 10.04 -11.30
CA TYR A 303 11.11 8.81 -11.37
C TYR A 303 12.59 9.06 -11.69
N ILE A 304 12.94 10.22 -12.25
CA ILE A 304 14.30 10.60 -12.62
C ILE A 304 15.03 11.35 -11.49
N ARG A 305 14.30 12.03 -10.58
CA ARG A 305 14.89 12.86 -9.53
C ARG A 305 15.79 12.10 -8.55
N ASP A 306 15.53 10.82 -8.32
CA ASP A 306 16.29 9.95 -7.41
C ASP A 306 17.23 9.01 -8.17
N LEU A 307 17.86 9.47 -9.26
CA LEU A 307 18.77 8.62 -10.03
C LEU A 307 20.03 8.29 -9.21
N ILE A 308 20.27 7.00 -9.02
CA ILE A 308 21.49 6.49 -8.39
C ILE A 308 22.43 6.00 -9.50
N ALA A 309 23.74 6.18 -9.32
CA ALA A 309 24.74 5.64 -10.22
C ALA A 309 24.50 4.14 -10.50
N GLY A 310 24.59 3.74 -11.77
CA GLY A 310 24.35 2.36 -12.22
C GLY A 310 22.89 2.03 -12.54
N ARG A 311 21.93 2.95 -12.37
CA ARG A 311 20.54 2.78 -12.83
C ARG A 311 20.32 3.52 -14.15
N PRO A 312 20.12 2.82 -15.28
CA PRO A 312 19.89 3.47 -16.56
C PRO A 312 18.53 4.19 -16.60
N VAL A 313 18.46 5.26 -17.38
CA VAL A 313 17.20 5.90 -17.77
C VAL A 313 16.84 5.41 -19.16
N PHE A 314 15.78 4.62 -19.27
CA PHE A 314 15.35 4.07 -20.55
C PHE A 314 14.62 5.10 -21.42
N SER A 315 13.84 6.00 -20.82
CA SER A 315 13.17 7.07 -21.55
C SER A 315 12.91 8.29 -20.68
N HIS A 316 12.78 9.45 -21.32
CA HIS A 316 12.32 10.68 -20.68
C HIS A 316 10.77 10.72 -20.60
N PRO A 317 10.19 11.50 -19.67
CA PRO A 317 8.76 11.47 -19.41
C PRO A 317 7.95 11.83 -20.66
N SER A 318 7.00 10.96 -21.02
CA SER A 318 6.09 11.13 -22.16
C SER A 318 6.80 11.46 -23.49
N ARG A 319 8.06 11.02 -23.68
CA ARG A 319 8.84 11.28 -24.89
C ARG A 319 8.59 10.20 -25.96
N PRO A 320 8.22 10.56 -27.20
CA PRO A 320 8.15 9.61 -28.31
C PRO A 320 9.48 8.87 -28.52
N GLY A 321 9.40 7.58 -28.83
CA GLY A 321 10.54 6.64 -28.87
C GLY A 321 10.81 5.94 -27.54
N GLY A 322 10.15 6.35 -26.45
CA GLY A 322 10.09 5.58 -25.21
C GLY A 322 9.17 4.36 -25.32
N PHE A 323 8.87 3.71 -24.20
CA PHE A 323 7.94 2.57 -24.20
C PHE A 323 6.54 3.00 -24.66
N ARG A 324 5.99 2.29 -25.65
CA ARG A 324 4.63 2.51 -26.17
C ARG A 324 3.62 1.75 -25.32
N LEU A 325 2.65 2.46 -24.75
CA LEU A 325 1.64 1.86 -23.90
C LEU A 325 0.76 0.88 -24.69
N ARG A 326 0.65 -0.37 -24.24
CA ARG A 326 -0.37 -1.31 -24.70
C ARG A 326 -1.22 -1.73 -23.51
N TYR A 327 -2.52 -1.53 -23.59
CA TYR A 327 -3.44 -1.99 -22.55
C TYR A 327 -3.63 -3.50 -22.65
N GLY A 328 -3.40 -4.22 -21.55
CA GLY A 328 -3.69 -5.65 -21.51
C GLY A 328 -3.05 -6.36 -20.32
N ARG A 329 -3.32 -7.67 -20.23
CA ARG A 329 -2.83 -8.53 -19.15
C ARG A 329 -2.40 -9.87 -19.73
N SER A 330 -1.11 -10.17 -19.61
CA SER A 330 -0.55 -11.48 -19.87
C SER A 330 -0.66 -12.37 -18.63
N ARG A 331 -0.48 -13.69 -18.83
CA ARG A 331 -0.50 -14.71 -17.77
C ARG A 331 0.50 -14.43 -16.65
N ASN A 332 1.60 -13.74 -16.97
CA ASN A 332 2.70 -13.42 -16.06
C ASN A 332 2.77 -11.92 -15.65
N THR A 333 1.82 -11.07 -16.08
CA THR A 333 1.79 -9.63 -15.78
C THR A 333 0.65 -9.24 -14.82
N SER A 334 0.21 -10.19 -13.98
CA SER A 334 -1.13 -10.20 -13.38
C SER A 334 -1.49 -8.99 -12.50
N PHE A 335 -0.73 -8.74 -11.44
CA PHE A 335 -1.17 -7.87 -10.33
C PHE A 335 -0.60 -6.45 -10.44
N ALA A 336 0.74 -6.32 -10.39
CA ALA A 336 1.46 -5.05 -10.45
C ALA A 336 2.77 -5.19 -11.24
N SER A 337 2.74 -6.05 -12.26
CA SER A 337 3.85 -6.26 -13.20
C SER A 337 3.44 -5.80 -14.60
N ALA A 338 4.41 -5.29 -15.35
CA ALA A 338 4.22 -4.90 -16.74
C ALA A 338 4.95 -5.88 -17.66
N GLY A 339 4.43 -6.01 -18.88
CA GLY A 339 5.04 -6.84 -19.91
C GLY A 339 5.95 -6.02 -20.81
N ILE A 340 7.12 -6.55 -21.16
CA ILE A 340 7.98 -6.01 -22.23
C ILE A 340 8.39 -7.14 -23.17
N ASN A 341 8.66 -6.80 -24.42
CA ASN A 341 9.17 -7.78 -25.38
C ASN A 341 10.59 -8.24 -24.97
N PRO A 342 10.89 -9.56 -24.98
CA PRO A 342 12.23 -10.07 -24.66
C PRO A 342 13.36 -9.56 -25.57
N ALA A 343 13.10 -9.23 -26.83
CA ALA A 343 14.05 -8.56 -27.71
C ALA A 343 14.49 -7.21 -27.12
N GLY A 344 13.56 -6.47 -26.51
CA GLY A 344 13.84 -5.23 -25.79
C GLY A 344 14.74 -5.44 -24.57
N MET A 345 14.59 -6.55 -23.84
CA MET A 345 15.48 -6.90 -22.73
C MET A 345 16.94 -7.04 -23.22
N VAL A 346 17.15 -7.73 -24.34
CA VAL A 346 18.48 -7.97 -24.92
C VAL A 346 19.09 -6.69 -25.48
N LEU A 347 18.32 -5.91 -26.24
CA LEU A 347 18.80 -4.70 -26.90
C LEU A 347 19.01 -3.52 -25.94
N LEU A 348 18.38 -3.55 -24.76
CA LEU A 348 18.65 -2.63 -23.64
C LEU A 348 19.75 -3.15 -22.71
N ASP A 349 20.74 -3.83 -23.28
CA ASP A 349 21.92 -4.36 -22.62
C ASP A 349 21.66 -5.26 -21.41
N ASP A 350 20.59 -6.05 -21.45
CA ASP A 350 20.20 -6.98 -20.38
C ASP A 350 19.96 -6.30 -19.01
N PHE A 351 19.83 -4.97 -18.96
CA PHE A 351 19.49 -4.26 -17.73
C PHE A 351 18.09 -4.60 -17.24
N ILE A 352 17.18 -4.86 -18.18
CA ILE A 352 15.82 -5.29 -17.88
C ILE A 352 15.74 -6.80 -18.08
N THR A 353 15.36 -7.50 -17.02
CA THR A 353 15.10 -8.94 -17.04
C THR A 353 13.81 -9.24 -16.29
N ASN A 354 13.38 -10.50 -16.29
CA ASN A 354 12.24 -10.93 -15.50
C ASN A 354 12.45 -10.64 -14.01
N GLY A 355 11.55 -9.85 -13.43
CA GLY A 355 11.63 -9.41 -12.04
C GLY A 355 12.38 -8.09 -11.82
N THR A 356 13.05 -7.52 -12.83
CA THR A 356 13.62 -6.17 -12.71
C THR A 356 12.50 -5.17 -12.41
N GLN A 357 12.61 -4.45 -11.29
CA GLN A 357 11.68 -3.37 -10.95
C GLN A 357 12.10 -2.07 -11.65
N LEU A 358 11.24 -1.58 -12.54
CA LEU A 358 11.40 -0.26 -13.14
C LEU A 358 10.58 0.76 -12.35
N LYS A 359 11.17 1.93 -12.11
CA LYS A 359 10.36 3.12 -11.76
C LYS A 359 9.71 3.62 -13.04
N ILE A 360 8.39 3.75 -13.03
CA ILE A 360 7.61 4.14 -14.20
C ILE A 360 6.99 5.52 -13.98
N GLU A 361 6.68 6.22 -15.07
CA GLU A 361 5.97 7.50 -15.00
C GLU A 361 4.50 7.30 -14.59
N ARG A 362 3.86 6.27 -15.14
CA ARG A 362 2.42 5.98 -15.09
C ARG A 362 2.18 4.48 -15.21
N PRO A 363 1.07 3.93 -14.70
CA PRO A 363 0.07 4.59 -13.83
C PRO A 363 0.51 4.65 -12.36
N GLY A 364 1.48 3.83 -11.95
CA GLY A 364 2.01 3.74 -10.59
C GLY A 364 3.43 4.28 -10.45
N LYS A 365 4.06 4.02 -9.30
CA LYS A 365 5.46 4.43 -9.03
C LYS A 365 6.50 3.48 -9.63
N ALA A 366 6.15 2.21 -9.72
CA ALA A 366 7.03 1.16 -10.20
C ALA A 366 6.21 -0.02 -10.73
N ALA A 367 6.82 -0.81 -11.61
CA ALA A 367 6.31 -2.10 -12.05
C ALA A 367 7.46 -3.11 -12.14
N ALA A 368 7.18 -4.36 -11.79
CA ALA A 368 8.10 -5.47 -12.07
C ALA A 368 7.95 -5.89 -13.53
N MET A 369 9.06 -6.09 -14.23
CA MET A 369 9.03 -6.47 -15.65
C MET A 369 8.90 -7.97 -15.83
N SER A 370 8.08 -8.38 -16.79
CA SER A 370 7.91 -9.75 -17.24
C SER A 370 8.03 -9.83 -18.76
N ALA A 371 8.64 -10.89 -19.26
CA ALA A 371 8.74 -11.20 -20.68
C ALA A 371 7.36 -11.49 -21.29
N VAL A 372 6.98 -10.75 -22.33
CA VAL A 372 5.79 -11.00 -23.14
C VAL A 372 6.22 -10.97 -24.60
N ASP A 373 6.30 -12.13 -25.24
CA ASP A 373 6.74 -12.32 -26.63
C ASP A 373 5.64 -12.01 -27.65
N SER A 374 4.41 -11.76 -27.18
CA SER A 374 3.25 -11.49 -28.01
C SER A 374 3.03 -10.00 -28.30
N ILE A 375 3.90 -9.11 -27.84
CA ILE A 375 3.81 -7.64 -28.05
C ILE A 375 5.02 -7.19 -28.87
N GLU A 376 4.96 -6.01 -29.47
CA GLU A 376 6.03 -5.54 -30.36
C GLU A 376 7.29 -5.13 -29.59
N GLY A 377 8.45 -5.48 -30.16
CA GLY A 377 9.77 -5.14 -29.64
C GLY A 377 10.34 -3.83 -30.21
N PRO A 378 11.63 -3.57 -29.96
CA PRO A 378 12.26 -2.32 -30.35
C PRO A 378 12.36 -2.15 -31.86
N THR A 379 12.28 -0.89 -32.32
CA THR A 379 12.71 -0.49 -33.66
C THR A 379 14.08 0.15 -33.58
N VAL A 380 15.04 -0.42 -34.31
CA VAL A 380 16.45 -0.05 -34.26
C VAL A 380 17.00 0.31 -35.64
N ARG A 381 17.93 1.26 -35.68
CA ARG A 381 18.75 1.54 -36.86
C ARG A 381 20.11 0.90 -36.67
N LEU A 382 20.52 0.11 -37.65
CA LEU A 382 21.82 -0.57 -37.67
C LEU A 382 22.92 0.36 -38.20
N PHE A 383 24.18 0.03 -37.97
CA PHE A 383 25.33 0.74 -38.54
C PHE A 383 25.35 0.72 -40.09
N SER A 384 24.62 -0.21 -40.72
CA SER A 384 24.40 -0.21 -42.17
C SER A 384 23.52 0.94 -42.66
N GLY A 385 22.74 1.54 -41.75
CA GLY A 385 21.68 2.50 -42.07
C GLY A 385 20.28 1.88 -42.14
N ASP A 386 20.15 0.55 -42.12
CA ASP A 386 18.86 -0.14 -42.17
C ASP A 386 18.05 0.12 -40.89
N LEU A 387 16.74 0.31 -41.05
CA LEU A 387 15.78 0.46 -39.95
C LEU A 387 14.92 -0.79 -39.87
N ILE A 388 15.02 -1.54 -38.77
CA ILE A 388 14.31 -2.81 -38.57
C ILE A 388 13.56 -2.80 -37.23
N ARG A 389 12.43 -3.51 -37.17
CA ARG A 389 11.75 -3.85 -35.92
C ARG A 389 12.17 -5.26 -35.52
N VAL A 390 12.53 -5.45 -34.25
CA VAL A 390 13.04 -6.71 -33.72
C VAL A 390 12.07 -7.22 -32.66
N ASP A 391 11.25 -8.21 -33.05
CA ASP A 391 10.21 -8.78 -32.18
C ASP A 391 10.63 -10.10 -31.54
N ASP A 392 11.60 -10.82 -32.12
CA ASP A 392 12.09 -12.10 -31.63
C ASP A 392 13.41 -11.97 -30.84
N ILE A 393 13.53 -12.75 -29.77
CA ILE A 393 14.70 -12.70 -28.89
C ILE A 393 15.98 -13.21 -29.57
N LYS A 394 15.89 -14.17 -30.51
CA LYS A 394 17.07 -14.71 -31.20
C LYS A 394 17.61 -13.67 -32.18
N GLU A 395 16.72 -13.04 -32.95
CA GLU A 395 17.08 -11.93 -33.82
C GLU A 395 17.76 -10.81 -33.03
N ALA A 396 17.23 -10.47 -31.85
CA ALA A 396 17.83 -9.48 -30.96
C ALA A 396 19.30 -9.79 -30.62
N TYR A 397 19.65 -11.05 -30.33
CA TYR A 397 21.04 -11.44 -30.09
C TYR A 397 21.92 -11.32 -31.33
N GLU A 398 21.40 -11.63 -32.52
CA GLU A 398 22.13 -11.56 -33.79
C GLU A 398 22.44 -10.11 -34.19
N VAL A 399 21.49 -9.20 -33.97
CA VAL A 399 21.62 -7.79 -34.40
C VAL A 399 22.20 -6.89 -33.33
N ARG A 400 22.27 -7.29 -32.05
CA ARG A 400 22.69 -6.43 -30.92
C ARG A 400 23.98 -5.65 -31.17
N GLN A 401 25.02 -6.31 -31.69
CA GLN A 401 26.32 -5.68 -31.96
C GLN A 401 26.30 -4.73 -33.17
N GLN A 402 25.24 -4.78 -33.97
CA GLN A 402 25.05 -4.00 -35.19
C GLN A 402 24.15 -2.77 -34.97
N VAL A 403 23.51 -2.65 -33.80
CA VAL A 403 22.62 -1.54 -33.46
C VAL A 403 23.43 -0.26 -33.25
N GLU A 404 23.15 0.76 -34.06
CA GLU A 404 23.70 2.11 -33.89
C GLU A 404 22.81 2.94 -32.94
N VAL A 405 21.49 2.86 -33.13
CA VAL A 405 20.53 3.62 -32.32
C VAL A 405 19.19 2.88 -32.18
N ILE A 406 18.63 2.88 -30.97
CA ILE A 406 17.26 2.48 -30.70
C ILE A 406 16.36 3.70 -30.95
N VAL A 407 15.50 3.61 -31.97
CA VAL A 407 14.60 4.70 -32.38
C VAL A 407 13.31 4.65 -31.57
N ASP A 408 12.84 3.44 -31.29
CA ASP A 408 11.66 3.16 -30.46
C ASP A 408 11.93 1.92 -29.61
N ILE A 409 11.64 2.00 -28.31
CA ILE A 409 11.95 0.90 -27.37
C ILE A 409 10.97 -0.28 -27.53
N GLY A 410 9.84 -0.08 -28.19
CA GLY A 410 8.78 -1.08 -28.33
C GLY A 410 7.69 -0.92 -27.26
N GLU A 411 6.86 -1.94 -27.12
CA GLU A 411 5.66 -1.87 -26.30
C GLU A 411 5.91 -2.20 -24.81
N ILE A 412 5.11 -1.56 -23.95
CA ILE A 412 4.95 -1.93 -22.55
C ILE A 412 3.47 -2.29 -22.28
N LEU A 413 3.23 -3.54 -21.92
CA LEU A 413 1.91 -4.06 -21.59
C LEU A 413 1.56 -3.70 -20.14
N ILE A 414 0.53 -2.89 -19.93
CA ILE A 414 0.07 -2.47 -18.60
C ILE A 414 -1.40 -2.85 -18.42
N ASN A 415 -1.71 -3.44 -17.26
CA ASN A 415 -3.06 -3.86 -16.92
C ASN A 415 -3.94 -2.63 -16.63
N TYR A 416 -5.18 -2.63 -17.12
CA TYR A 416 -6.19 -1.64 -16.73
C TYR A 416 -6.36 -1.54 -15.21
N GLY A 417 -6.26 -2.68 -14.51
CA GLY A 417 -6.33 -2.73 -13.04
C GLY A 417 -5.32 -1.80 -12.36
N ASP A 418 -4.11 -1.64 -12.93
CA ASP A 418 -3.08 -0.76 -12.37
C ASP A 418 -3.51 0.73 -12.44
N PHE A 419 -4.21 1.13 -13.50
CA PHE A 419 -4.75 2.48 -13.63
C PHE A 419 -5.87 2.71 -12.61
N LEU A 420 -6.78 1.74 -12.48
CA LEU A 420 -7.89 1.80 -11.53
C LEU A 420 -7.40 1.88 -10.09
N GLU A 421 -6.45 1.02 -9.69
CA GLU A 421 -5.90 1.00 -8.33
C GLU A 421 -5.17 2.30 -7.97
N ASN A 422 -4.36 2.82 -8.90
CA ASN A 422 -3.61 4.06 -8.71
C ASN A 422 -4.47 5.32 -8.91
N ASN A 423 -5.76 5.17 -9.24
CA ASN A 423 -6.67 6.26 -9.56
C ASN A 423 -6.09 7.23 -10.61
N HIS A 424 -5.44 6.66 -11.63
CA HIS A 424 -4.83 7.42 -12.71
C HIS A 424 -5.80 7.48 -13.90
N PRO A 425 -6.03 8.66 -14.52
CA PRO A 425 -6.80 8.75 -15.75
C PRO A 425 -6.23 7.84 -16.84
N LEU A 426 -7.10 7.23 -17.65
CA LEU A 426 -6.62 6.46 -18.79
C LEU A 426 -5.89 7.37 -19.79
N MET A 427 -4.81 6.85 -20.34
CA MET A 427 -4.12 7.44 -21.47
C MET A 427 -4.84 7.03 -22.75
N PRO A 428 -4.77 7.84 -23.82
CA PRO A 428 -5.18 7.38 -25.13
C PRO A 428 -4.42 6.10 -25.50
N SER A 429 -5.15 5.05 -25.85
CA SER A 429 -4.56 3.82 -26.36
C SER A 429 -3.97 4.10 -27.75
N PRO A 430 -2.77 3.58 -28.06
CA PRO A 430 -2.37 3.39 -29.45
C PRO A 430 -3.36 2.48 -30.18
N TYR A 431 -3.35 2.56 -31.50
CA TYR A 431 -4.10 1.65 -32.35
C TYR A 431 -3.34 0.31 -32.39
N VAL A 432 -3.89 -0.69 -31.72
CA VAL A 432 -3.27 -2.02 -31.55
C VAL A 432 -4.10 -3.08 -32.24
N PHE A 433 -3.50 -4.24 -32.50
CA PHE A 433 -4.16 -5.33 -33.20
C PHE A 433 -5.47 -5.79 -32.55
N GLU A 434 -5.54 -5.81 -31.22
CA GLU A 434 -6.78 -6.16 -30.50
C GLU A 434 -7.91 -5.16 -30.77
N TRP A 435 -7.58 -3.88 -30.91
CA TRP A 435 -8.57 -2.86 -31.27
C TRP A 435 -8.95 -3.01 -32.75
N TRP A 436 -7.97 -3.18 -33.64
CA TRP A 436 -8.24 -3.42 -35.06
C TRP A 436 -9.20 -4.59 -35.30
N ILE A 437 -9.10 -5.68 -34.52
CA ILE A 437 -10.04 -6.81 -34.60
C ILE A 437 -11.48 -6.36 -34.33
N TYR A 438 -11.71 -5.55 -33.29
CA TYR A 438 -13.06 -5.05 -33.00
C TYR A 438 -13.58 -4.15 -34.12
N ASP A 439 -12.72 -3.31 -34.69
CA ASP A 439 -13.11 -2.48 -35.85
C ASP A 439 -13.43 -3.37 -37.06
N TYR A 440 -12.60 -4.38 -37.34
CA TYR A 440 -12.82 -5.35 -38.41
C TYR A 440 -14.15 -6.09 -38.24
N GLU A 441 -14.41 -6.67 -37.07
CA GLU A 441 -15.64 -7.40 -36.76
C GLU A 441 -16.89 -6.51 -36.85
N SER A 442 -16.75 -5.19 -36.60
CA SER A 442 -17.86 -4.25 -36.70
C SER A 442 -18.26 -3.92 -38.14
N VAL A 443 -17.34 -4.08 -39.10
CA VAL A 443 -17.54 -3.71 -40.51
C VAL A 443 -17.66 -4.93 -41.43
N CYS A 444 -17.01 -6.04 -41.09
CA CYS A 444 -16.93 -7.25 -41.90
C CYS A 444 -17.82 -8.36 -41.35
N SER A 445 -18.64 -8.97 -42.21
CA SER A 445 -19.53 -10.08 -41.84
C SER A 445 -18.82 -11.44 -41.71
N GLU A 446 -17.56 -11.53 -42.16
CA GLU A 446 -16.78 -12.77 -42.13
C GLU A 446 -16.10 -12.94 -40.77
N THR A 447 -16.46 -14.01 -40.05
CA THR A 447 -15.80 -14.39 -38.80
C THR A 447 -14.50 -15.11 -39.11
N VAL A 448 -13.38 -14.39 -39.03
CA VAL A 448 -12.04 -14.93 -39.20
C VAL A 448 -11.42 -15.16 -37.81
N SER A 449 -10.86 -16.34 -37.56
CA SER A 449 -10.27 -16.64 -36.25
C SER A 449 -9.10 -15.71 -35.91
N TYR A 450 -8.96 -15.34 -34.64
CA TYR A 450 -7.85 -14.51 -34.14
C TYR A 450 -6.47 -15.02 -34.60
N THR A 451 -6.23 -16.33 -34.52
CA THR A 451 -4.96 -16.94 -34.91
C THR A 451 -4.66 -16.74 -36.41
N HIS A 452 -5.69 -16.78 -37.25
CA HIS A 452 -5.54 -16.56 -38.68
C HIS A 452 -5.26 -15.09 -39.00
N LEU A 453 -6.00 -14.16 -38.38
CA LEU A 453 -5.74 -12.72 -38.54
C LEU A 453 -4.33 -12.36 -38.07
N ARG A 454 -3.89 -12.95 -36.96
CA ARG A 454 -2.60 -12.66 -36.35
C ARG A 454 -1.41 -13.19 -37.17
N ALA A 455 -1.58 -14.30 -37.87
CA ALA A 455 -0.54 -14.83 -38.76
C ALA A 455 -0.21 -13.88 -39.93
N HIS A 456 -1.08 -12.91 -40.21
CA HIS A 456 -0.94 -11.91 -41.27
C HIS A 456 -0.65 -10.49 -40.72
N GLU A 457 -0.26 -10.37 -39.45
CA GLU A 457 0.08 -9.10 -38.78
C GLU A 457 1.46 -8.53 -39.22
N THR A 458 2.22 -9.23 -40.08
CA THR A 458 3.60 -8.85 -40.46
C THR A 458 3.70 -8.07 -41.75
#